data_AF-A0A7M1B817-F1
#
_entry.id   AF-A0A7M1B817-F1
#
_cell.length_a   1.000
_cell.length_b   1.000
_cell.length_c   1.000
_cell.angle_alpha   90.00
_cell.angle_beta   90.00
_cell.angle_gamma   90.00
#
_symmetry.space_group_name_H-M   'P 1'
#
loop_
_entity.id
_entity.type
_entity.pdbx_description
1 polymer ?
#
loop_
_entity_poly.entity_id
_entity_poly.type
_entity_poly.pdbx_seq_one_letter_code
_entity_poly.pdbx_strand_id
1 'polypeptide(L)'
;MYYVIKKKMDTHPTQFIGFKVPKFITKKNSDNVIFEFKIDGKIVRKWVNKDEILLLTDDKEFYLQTMQKFKNVEEEQQKLVTQAQEKLNETIENFAQTMDEEFESFEEMRKEDDIPCILKELD
;
A
#
# COMPACT_ATOMS: atom_id res chain seq x y z
N MET A 1 16.92 19.94 19.11
CA MET A 1 15.82 19.61 18.18
C MET A 1 15.96 18.14 17.88
N TYR A 2 14.88 17.38 17.92
CA TYR A 2 14.89 15.94 17.68
C TYR A 2 14.03 15.62 16.46
N TYR A 3 14.36 14.53 15.79
CA TYR A 3 13.68 14.00 14.61
C TYR A 3 13.09 12.64 14.96
N VAL A 4 11.84 12.45 14.59
CA VAL A 4 11.05 11.27 14.93
C VAL A 4 10.50 10.65 13.66
N ILE A 5 10.65 9.33 13.53
CA ILE A 5 9.88 8.52 12.58
C ILE A 5 8.95 7.65 13.41
N LYS A 6 7.65 7.77 13.12
CA LYS A 6 6.58 7.09 13.85
C LYS A 6 5.75 6.23 12.90
N LYS A 7 5.48 4.98 13.26
CA LYS A 7 4.50 4.12 12.58
C LYS A 7 3.08 4.65 12.80
N LYS A 8 2.23 4.57 11.76
CA LYS A 8 0.77 4.71 11.90
C LYS A 8 0.19 3.33 12.21
N MET A 9 -0.48 3.21 13.35
CA MET A 9 -1.21 1.98 13.69
C MET A 9 -2.38 1.79 12.72
N ASP A 10 -2.76 0.52 12.55
CA ASP A 10 -3.96 0.10 11.81
C ASP A 10 -4.01 0.55 10.33
N THR A 11 -2.84 0.72 9.71
CA THR A 11 -2.72 0.96 8.27
C THR A 11 -2.14 -0.27 7.58
N HIS A 12 -2.83 -0.74 6.54
CA HIS A 12 -2.33 -1.74 5.59
C HIS A 12 -2.36 -1.15 4.17
N PRO A 13 -1.21 -0.99 3.51
CA PRO A 13 0.15 -1.28 3.99
C PRO A 13 0.55 -0.39 5.19
N THR A 14 1.54 -0.84 5.98
CA THR A 14 2.03 -0.08 7.14
C THR A 14 2.60 1.26 6.70
N GLN A 15 2.01 2.35 7.19
CA GLN A 15 2.48 3.70 6.93
C GLN A 15 3.33 4.24 8.07
N PHE A 16 4.14 5.26 7.76
CA PHE A 16 4.96 6.00 8.73
C PHE A 16 4.78 7.51 8.55
N ILE A 17 5.17 8.27 9.56
CA ILE A 17 5.21 9.73 9.52
C ILE A 17 6.51 10.21 10.17
N GLY A 18 7.22 11.09 9.47
CA GLY A 18 8.38 11.80 9.98
C GLY A 18 8.00 13.19 10.49
N PHE A 19 8.49 13.59 11.66
CA PHE A 19 8.31 14.95 12.18
C PHE A 19 9.46 15.37 13.09
N LYS A 20 9.61 16.69 13.27
CA LYS A 20 10.56 17.28 14.22
C LYS A 20 9.86 17.64 15.52
N VAL A 21 10.55 17.45 16.64
CA VAL A 21 10.07 17.83 17.97
C VAL A 21 11.16 18.60 18.72
N PRO A 22 10.83 19.78 19.31
CA PRO A 22 11.80 20.54 20.09
C PRO A 22 12.30 19.79 21.33
N LYS A 23 11.38 19.11 22.02
CA LYS A 23 11.64 18.45 23.31
C LYS A 23 10.76 17.22 23.47
N PHE A 24 11.32 16.19 24.10
CA PHE A 24 10.58 15.01 24.50
C PHE A 24 10.87 14.66 25.96
N ILE A 25 9.95 13.93 26.59
CA ILE A 25 10.07 13.43 27.95
C ILE A 25 9.82 11.92 27.88
N THR A 26 10.73 11.14 28.47
CA THR A 26 10.61 9.69 28.55
C THR A 26 11.13 9.19 29.90
N LYS A 27 10.61 8.05 30.34
CA LYS A 27 11.10 7.31 31.52
C LYS A 27 11.47 5.89 31.09
N LYS A 28 12.44 5.30 31.78
CA LYS A 28 12.96 3.96 31.46
C LYS A 28 11.85 2.90 31.47
N ASN A 29 10.98 2.95 32.49
CA ASN A 29 9.88 1.99 32.71
C ASN A 29 8.51 2.52 32.25
N SER A 30 8.48 3.49 31.34
CA SER A 30 7.23 3.99 30.74
C SER A 30 7.13 3.46 29.32
N ASP A 31 5.97 2.97 28.92
CA ASP A 31 5.71 2.56 27.54
C ASP A 31 5.50 3.78 26.63
N ASN A 32 5.36 4.97 27.20
CA ASN A 32 5.10 6.19 26.45
C ASN A 32 6.27 7.17 26.47
N VAL A 33 6.41 7.89 25.36
CA VAL A 33 7.19 9.10 25.19
C VAL A 33 6.22 10.28 25.02
N ILE A 34 6.51 11.39 25.69
CA ILE A 34 5.74 12.62 25.57
C ILE A 34 6.52 13.57 24.68
N PHE A 35 5.92 14.00 23.56
CA PHE A 35 6.45 15.03 22.69
C PHE A 35 5.85 16.40 23.05
N GLU A 36 6.70 17.39 23.30
CA GLU A 36 6.28 18.76 23.58
C GLU A 36 6.47 19.64 22.33
N PHE A 37 5.37 20.26 21.88
CA PHE A 37 5.33 21.21 20.78
C PHE A 37 4.98 22.59 21.30
N LYS A 38 5.40 23.64 20.59
CA LYS A 38 4.97 25.01 20.83
C LYS A 38 4.09 25.44 19.66
N ILE A 39 2.79 25.60 19.90
CA ILE A 39 1.79 26.02 18.92
C ILE A 39 1.16 27.29 19.44
N ASP A 40 1.28 28.39 18.68
CA ASP A 40 0.76 29.72 19.05
C ASP A 40 1.19 30.19 20.45
N GLY A 41 2.46 29.95 20.78
CA GLY A 41 3.01 30.30 22.09
C GLY A 41 2.65 29.35 23.23
N LYS A 42 1.68 28.44 23.04
CA LYS A 42 1.24 27.47 24.04
C LYS A 42 1.98 26.14 23.90
N ILE A 43 2.27 25.50 25.03
CA ILE A 43 2.87 24.16 25.05
C ILE A 43 1.76 23.13 24.84
N VAL A 44 1.89 22.35 23.78
CA VAL A 44 1.02 21.21 23.46
C VAL A 44 1.81 19.92 23.64
N ARG A 45 1.24 18.96 24.37
CA ARG A 45 1.89 17.67 24.65
C ARG A 45 1.16 16.55 23.94
N LYS A 46 1.90 15.64 23.32
CA LYS A 46 1.35 14.43 22.71
C LYS A 46 2.02 13.20 23.29
N TRP A 47 1.21 12.28 23.79
CA TRP A 47 1.66 10.97 24.24
C TRP A 47 1.74 10.03 23.05
N VAL A 48 2.84 9.30 22.94
CA VAL A 48 3.09 8.33 21.88
C VAL A 48 3.70 7.08 22.50
N ASN A 49 3.16 5.91 22.17
CA ASN A 49 3.72 4.64 22.61
C ASN A 49 5.10 4.43 21.96
N LYS A 50 6.07 3.91 22.73
CA LYS A 50 7.41 3.57 22.26
C LYS A 50 7.38 2.56 21.12
N ASP A 51 6.44 1.63 21.13
CA ASP A 51 6.28 0.63 20.05
C ASP A 51 5.88 1.28 18.71
N GLU A 52 5.35 2.50 18.75
CA GLU A 52 5.04 3.27 17.54
C GLU A 52 6.23 4.09 17.04
N ILE A 53 7.31 4.24 17.83
CA ILE A 53 8.47 5.06 17.49
C ILE A 53 9.53 4.18 16.83
N LEU A 54 9.69 4.34 15.51
CA LEU A 54 10.72 3.63 14.74
C LEU A 54 12.10 4.29 14.89
N LEU A 55 12.13 5.62 15.00
CA LEU A 55 13.36 6.37 15.18
C LEU A 55 13.09 7.61 16.02
N LEU A 56 13.98 7.90 16.97
CA LEU A 56 14.09 9.17 17.68
C LEU A 56 15.57 9.53 17.78
N THR A 57 16.00 10.59 17.10
CA THR A 57 17.42 10.98 17.00
C THR A 57 17.57 12.50 17.00
N ASP A 58 18.73 13.01 17.41
CA ASP A 58 19.16 14.39 17.18
C ASP A 58 20.00 14.56 15.91
N ASP A 59 20.47 13.45 15.31
CA ASP A 59 21.18 13.43 14.04
C ASP A 59 20.21 13.61 12.85
N LYS A 60 20.34 14.76 12.19
CA LYS A 60 19.55 15.13 11.02
C LYS A 60 19.89 14.28 9.79
N GLU A 61 21.16 13.98 9.56
CA GLU A 61 21.59 13.25 8.37
C GLU A 61 21.10 11.81 8.43
N PHE A 62 21.25 11.17 9.60
CA PHE A 62 20.73 9.83 9.83
C PHE A 62 19.21 9.76 9.67
N TYR A 63 18.48 10.78 10.17
CA TYR A 63 17.04 10.89 9.97
C TYR A 63 16.66 10.98 8.48
N LEU A 64 17.33 11.85 7.71
CA LEU A 64 17.05 12.04 6.29
C LEU A 64 17.35 10.78 5.48
N GLN A 65 18.48 10.13 5.74
CA GLN A 65 18.83 8.87 5.08
C GLN A 65 17.81 7.77 5.38
N THR A 66 17.38 7.65 6.64
CA THR A 66 16.39 6.66 7.05
C THR A 66 15.02 6.94 6.42
N MET A 67 14.58 8.19 6.41
CA MET A 67 13.34 8.60 5.74
C MET A 67 13.37 8.31 4.24
N GLN A 68 14.50 8.57 3.58
CA GLN A 68 14.64 8.29 2.15
C GLN A 68 14.56 6.80 1.86
N LYS A 69 15.20 5.95 2.68
CA LYS A 69 15.10 4.50 2.56
C LYS A 69 13.65 4.02 2.64
N PHE A 70 12.89 4.50 3.62
CA PHE A 70 11.47 4.12 3.73
C PHE A 70 10.64 4.56 2.53
N LYS A 71 10.85 5.78 2.02
CA LYS A 71 10.16 6.25 0.81
C LYS A 71 10.50 5.43 -0.43
N ASN A 72 11.77 5.11 -0.63
CA ASN A 72 12.18 4.29 -1.78
C ASN A 72 11.52 2.90 -1.74
N VAL A 73 11.44 2.29 -0.56
CA VAL A 73 10.73 1.01 -0.39
C VAL A 73 9.25 1.15 -0.69
N GLU A 74 8.60 2.21 -0.21
CA GLU A 74 7.18 2.49 -0.50
C GLU A 74 6.93 2.65 -2.01
N GLU A 75 7.79 3.39 -2.71
CA GLU A 75 7.72 3.59 -4.16
C GLU A 75 7.96 2.30 -4.95
N GLU A 76 8.95 1.50 -4.56
CA GLU A 76 9.22 0.20 -5.20
C GLU A 76 8.05 -0.77 -5.04
N GLN A 77 7.48 -0.86 -3.83
CA GLN A 77 6.32 -1.71 -3.59
C GLN A 77 5.09 -1.22 -4.36
N GLN A 78 4.85 0.08 -4.39
CA GLN A 78 3.76 0.66 -5.17
C GLN A 78 3.90 0.34 -6.66
N LYS A 79 5.12 0.40 -7.21
CA LYS A 79 5.39 0.03 -8.59
C LYS A 79 5.07 -1.44 -8.87
N LEU A 80 5.44 -2.35 -7.97
CA LEU A 80 5.11 -3.77 -8.10
C LEU A 80 3.60 -4.01 -8.09
N VAL A 81 2.87 -3.32 -7.22
CA VAL A 81 1.40 -3.39 -7.17
C VAL A 81 0.79 -2.90 -8.48
N THR A 82 1.25 -1.76 -9.01
CA THR A 82 0.76 -1.24 -10.29
C THR A 82 1.02 -2.23 -11.43
N GLN A 83 2.23 -2.79 -11.52
CA GLN A 83 2.57 -3.79 -12.54
C GLN A 83 1.74 -5.08 -12.41
N ALA A 84 1.46 -5.52 -11.19
CA ALA A 84 0.60 -6.67 -10.96
C ALA A 84 -0.85 -6.39 -11.40
N GLN A 85 -1.35 -5.18 -11.15
CA GLN A 85 -2.68 -4.76 -11.59
C GLN A 85 -2.79 -4.67 -13.12
N GLU A 86 -1.77 -4.12 -13.78
CA GLU A 86 -1.71 -4.06 -15.25
C GLU A 86 -1.75 -5.47 -15.86
N LYS A 87 -0.94 -6.40 -15.35
CA LYS A 87 -0.94 -7.80 -15.80
C LYS A 87 -2.27 -8.51 -15.57
N LEU A 88 -2.92 -8.22 -14.44
CA LEU A 88 -4.23 -8.77 -14.15
C LEU A 88 -5.27 -8.30 -15.17
N ASN A 89 -5.28 -7.00 -15.48
CA ASN A 89 -6.18 -6.43 -16.47
C ASN A 89 -5.93 -7.04 -17.86
N GLU A 90 -4.67 -7.14 -18.29
CA GLU A 90 -4.30 -7.80 -19.55
C GLU A 90 -4.77 -9.26 -19.60
N THR A 91 -4.65 -9.99 -18.50
CA THR A 91 -5.11 -11.39 -18.42
C THR A 91 -6.63 -11.49 -18.53
N ILE A 92 -7.37 -10.55 -17.93
CA ILE A 92 -8.83 -10.49 -18.02
C ILE A 92 -9.27 -10.21 -19.46
N GLU A 93 -8.63 -9.25 -20.12
CA GLU A 93 -8.91 -8.92 -21.52
C GLU A 93 -8.63 -10.10 -22.44
N ASN A 94 -7.47 -10.75 -22.30
CA ASN A 94 -7.12 -11.94 -23.07
C ASN A 94 -8.10 -13.09 -22.84
N PHE A 95 -8.51 -13.32 -21.60
CA PHE A 95 -9.49 -14.36 -21.29
C PHE A 95 -10.84 -14.08 -21.94
N ALA A 96 -11.32 -12.83 -21.87
CA ALA A 96 -12.58 -12.44 -22.52
C ALA A 96 -12.50 -12.65 -24.04
N GLN A 97 -11.41 -12.21 -24.67
CA GLN A 97 -11.20 -12.39 -26.10
C GLN A 97 -11.17 -13.88 -26.49
N THR A 98 -10.40 -14.71 -25.77
CA THR A 98 -10.34 -16.15 -26.06
C THR A 98 -11.70 -16.82 -25.88
N MET A 99 -12.47 -16.44 -24.86
CA MET A 99 -13.81 -16.97 -24.67
C MET A 99 -14.76 -16.57 -25.81
N ASP A 100 -14.70 -15.31 -26.25
CA ASP A 100 -15.51 -14.83 -27.38
C ASP A 100 -15.14 -15.57 -28.68
N GLU A 101 -13.85 -15.78 -28.94
CA GLU A 101 -13.37 -16.57 -30.09
C GLU A 101 -13.84 -18.04 -30.03
N GLU A 102 -13.78 -18.67 -28.86
CA GLU A 102 -14.29 -20.03 -28.66
C GLU A 102 -15.80 -20.11 -28.83
N PHE A 103 -16.55 -19.11 -28.37
CA PHE A 103 -18.00 -19.03 -28.59
C PHE A 103 -18.35 -18.86 -30.07
N GLU A 104 -17.68 -17.95 -30.77
CA GLU A 104 -17.86 -17.75 -32.21
C GLU A 104 -17.53 -19.02 -32.99
N SER A 105 -16.41 -19.68 -32.69
CA SER A 105 -16.03 -20.95 -33.30
C SER A 105 -17.09 -22.04 -33.05
N PHE A 106 -17.63 -22.11 -31.83
CA PHE A 106 -18.71 -23.04 -31.51
C PHE A 106 -20.01 -22.71 -32.26
N GLU A 107 -20.36 -21.44 -32.41
CA GLU A 107 -21.52 -21.04 -33.21
C GLU A 107 -21.35 -21.35 -34.70
N GLU A 108 -20.16 -21.18 -35.26
CA GLU A 108 -19.84 -21.55 -36.64
C GLU A 108 -19.95 -23.05 -36.86
N MET A 109 -19.32 -23.85 -36.00
CA MET A 109 -19.46 -25.31 -35.99
C MET A 109 -20.94 -25.72 -35.88
N ARG A 110 -21.71 -25.07 -35.00
CA ARG A 110 -23.15 -25.34 -34.87
C ARG A 110 -23.91 -25.04 -36.17
N LYS A 111 -23.48 -24.11 -37.01
CA LYS A 111 -24.14 -23.79 -38.29
C LYS A 111 -23.79 -24.79 -39.39
N GLU A 112 -22.75 -25.61 -39.24
CA GLU A 112 -22.40 -26.67 -40.19
C GLU A 112 -23.39 -27.85 -40.08
N ASP A 113 -23.97 -28.28 -41.20
CA ASP A 113 -25.08 -29.24 -41.26
C ASP A 113 -24.77 -30.63 -40.66
N ASP A 114 -23.49 -31.02 -40.56
CA ASP A 114 -23.06 -32.36 -40.12
C ASP A 114 -22.91 -32.54 -38.60
N ILE A 115 -23.14 -31.50 -37.79
CA ILE A 115 -23.04 -31.61 -36.32
C ILE A 115 -24.41 -31.93 -35.70
N PRO A 116 -24.55 -33.07 -34.97
CA PRO A 116 -25.80 -33.47 -34.32
C PRO A 116 -26.03 -32.58 -33.08
N CYS A 117 -26.61 -31.40 -33.31
CA CYS A 117 -27.01 -30.48 -32.27
C CYS A 117 -28.51 -30.64 -32.03
N ILE A 118 -28.90 -31.12 -30.84
CA ILE A 118 -30.31 -31.33 -30.44
C ILE A 118 -31.12 -30.02 -30.54
N LEU A 119 -30.47 -28.86 -30.42
CA LEU A 119 -31.10 -27.55 -30.56
C LEU A 119 -31.48 -27.19 -32.02
N LYS A 120 -30.91 -27.84 -33.05
CA LYS A 120 -31.33 -27.66 -34.44
C LYS A 120 -32.68 -28.29 -34.73
N GLU A 121 -33.06 -29.32 -33.98
CA GLU A 121 -34.32 -30.05 -34.17
C GLU A 121 -35.50 -29.43 -33.40
N LEU A 122 -35.28 -28.30 -32.72
CA LEU A 122 -36.27 -27.62 -31.87
C LEU A 122 -36.88 -26.35 -32.50
N ASP A 123 -36.48 -25.99 -33.73
CA ASP A 123 -37.13 -24.95 -34.56
C ASP A 123 -38.24 -25.54 -35.46
#